data_AF-A0AAD5UEE4-F1
#
_entry.id   AF-A0AAD5UEE4-F1
#
_cell.length_a   1.000
_cell.length_b   1.000
_cell.length_c   1.000
_cell.angle_alpha   90.00
_cell.angle_beta   90.00
_cell.angle_gamma   90.00
#
_symmetry.space_group_name_H-M   'P 1'
#
loop_
_entity.id
_entity.type
_entity.pdbx_description
1 polymer ?
#
loop_
_entity_poly.entity_id
_entity_poly.type
_entity_poly.pdbx_seq_one_letter_code
_entity_poly.pdbx_strand_id
1 'polypeptide(L)'
;MSDIWEDEDSDYERKMADREWNRLQDQHGVIGYTEGVEEAKEQHLQVGFDDGYSIGASIGLQVGRMQFKLESLLAELKSKQEDKSTEQETKRLQELYTKLKNLKYDQIFTKEWFKNGHENPAELECIVNEYNNLTKNKLFNP
;
A
#
# COMPACT_ATOMS: atom_id res chain seq x y z
N MET A 1 15.25 -24.45 75.59
CA MET A 1 15.94 -23.27 75.01
C MET A 1 15.11 -22.87 73.81
N SER A 2 14.40 -21.74 73.89
CA SER A 2 13.66 -21.19 72.75
C SER A 2 14.65 -20.52 71.80
N ASP A 3 14.58 -20.86 70.52
CA ASP A 3 15.43 -20.29 69.48
C ASP A 3 15.06 -18.82 69.29
N ILE A 4 15.91 -17.91 69.75
CA ILE A 4 15.70 -16.45 69.72
C ILE A 4 15.78 -15.90 68.27
N TRP A 5 16.14 -16.74 67.30
CA TRP A 5 16.43 -16.35 65.91
C TRP A 5 15.35 -16.77 64.90
N GLU A 6 14.31 -17.51 65.30
CA GLU A 6 13.30 -18.04 64.36
C GLU A 6 12.18 -17.04 64.01
N ASP A 7 11.89 -16.09 64.90
CA ASP A 7 10.76 -15.15 64.73
C ASP A 7 11.12 -13.88 63.93
N GLU A 8 12.37 -13.44 63.94
CA GLU A 8 12.79 -12.22 63.22
C GLU A 8 13.02 -12.48 61.72
N ASP A 9 13.73 -13.55 61.34
CA ASP A 9 14.10 -13.84 59.95
C ASP A 9 12.89 -14.17 59.06
N SER A 10 11.91 -14.92 59.57
CA SER A 10 10.65 -15.23 58.87
C SER A 10 9.83 -13.97 58.55
N ASP A 11 9.81 -13.01 59.48
CA ASP A 11 9.12 -11.74 59.30
C ASP A 11 9.85 -10.81 58.33
N TYR A 12 11.18 -10.87 58.25
CA TYR A 12 11.97 -10.15 57.26
C TYR A 12 11.77 -10.70 55.85
N GLU A 13 11.77 -12.02 55.68
CA GLU A 13 11.52 -12.67 54.38
C GLU A 13 10.13 -12.34 53.86
N ARG A 14 9.11 -12.41 54.72
CA ARG A 14 7.73 -12.04 54.36
C ARG A 14 7.61 -10.58 53.92
N LYS A 15 8.22 -9.66 54.66
CA LYS A 15 8.24 -8.22 54.31
C LYS A 15 9.03 -7.95 53.03
N MET A 16 10.07 -8.72 52.74
CA MET A 16 10.77 -8.64 51.45
C MET A 16 9.88 -9.15 50.31
N ALA A 17 9.25 -10.31 50.48
CA ALA A 17 8.36 -10.90 49.48
C ALA A 17 7.18 -9.97 49.14
N ASP A 18 6.54 -9.35 50.14
CA ASP A 18 5.45 -8.40 49.91
C ASP A 18 5.92 -7.16 49.14
N ARG A 19 7.14 -6.67 49.39
CA ARG A 19 7.72 -5.54 48.64
C ARG A 19 8.05 -5.90 47.21
N GLU A 20 8.62 -7.08 46.99
CA GLU A 20 8.90 -7.58 45.64
C GLU A 20 7.60 -7.79 44.86
N TRP A 21 6.58 -8.36 45.51
CA TRP A 21 5.26 -8.59 44.92
C TRP A 21 4.59 -7.29 44.48
N ASN A 22 4.58 -6.29 45.36
CA ASN A 22 4.04 -4.97 45.02
C ASN A 22 4.82 -4.32 43.87
N ARG A 23 6.15 -4.44 43.86
CA ARG A 23 6.99 -3.91 42.78
C ARG A 23 6.69 -4.60 41.45
N LEU A 24 6.58 -5.92 41.45
CA LEU A 24 6.21 -6.70 40.27
C LEU A 24 4.83 -6.29 39.77
N GLN A 25 3.85 -6.14 40.66
CA GLN A 25 2.49 -5.75 40.29
C GLN A 25 2.43 -4.35 39.66
N ASP A 26 3.14 -3.37 40.21
CA ASP A 26 3.23 -2.03 39.64
C ASP A 26 3.91 -2.05 38.25
N GLN A 27 4.98 -2.83 38.11
CA GLN A 27 5.67 -3.01 36.83
C GLN A 27 4.75 -3.65 35.79
N HIS A 28 4.03 -4.72 36.15
CA HIS A 28 3.10 -5.40 35.25
C HIS A 28 1.91 -4.51 34.87
N GLY A 29 1.42 -3.66 35.78
CA GLY A 29 0.36 -2.68 35.47
C GLY A 29 0.81 -1.65 34.43
N VAL A 30 2.04 -1.12 34.58
CA VAL A 30 2.61 -0.18 33.61
C VAL A 30 2.85 -0.85 32.27
N ILE A 31 3.46 -2.04 32.26
CA ILE A 31 3.75 -2.83 31.05
C ILE A 31 2.45 -3.16 30.32
N GLY A 32 1.43 -3.66 31.02
CA GLY A 32 0.16 -4.03 30.40
C GLY A 32 -0.59 -2.83 29.82
N TYR A 33 -0.51 -1.65 30.45
CA TYR A 33 -1.09 -0.43 29.87
C TYR A 33 -0.35 0.01 28.60
N THR A 34 0.98 -0.01 28.61
CA THR A 34 1.78 0.34 27.41
C THR A 34 1.55 -0.64 26.28
N GLU A 35 1.55 -1.94 26.57
CA GLU A 35 1.29 -3.01 25.60
C GLU A 35 -0.13 -2.88 25.02
N GLY A 36 -1.15 -2.64 25.85
CA GLY A 36 -2.52 -2.44 25.35
C GLY A 36 -2.68 -1.21 24.45
N VAL A 37 -1.94 -0.12 24.72
CA VAL A 37 -1.93 1.07 23.85
C VAL A 37 -1.20 0.80 22.53
N GLU A 38 -0.13 0.03 22.57
CA GLU A 38 0.61 -0.37 21.36
C GLU A 38 -0.21 -1.34 20.50
N GLU A 39 -0.81 -2.35 21.11
CA GLU A 39 -1.67 -3.32 20.44
C GLU A 39 -2.86 -2.63 19.77
N ALA A 40 -3.53 -1.69 20.45
CA ALA A 40 -4.63 -0.93 19.87
C ALA A 40 -4.21 -0.08 18.66
N LYS A 41 -3.01 0.48 18.67
CA LYS A 41 -2.47 1.23 17.52
C LYS A 41 -2.15 0.29 16.36
N GLU A 42 -1.55 -0.85 16.64
CA GLU A 42 -1.16 -1.83 15.63
C GLU A 42 -2.38 -2.47 14.96
N GLN A 43 -3.40 -2.83 15.74
CA GLN A 43 -4.67 -3.37 15.23
C GLN A 43 -5.33 -2.43 14.22
N HIS A 44 -5.37 -1.12 14.50
CA HIS A 44 -5.95 -0.16 13.56
C HIS A 44 -5.04 0.20 12.39
N LEU A 45 -3.71 0.18 12.60
CA LEU A 45 -2.74 0.45 11.54
C LEU A 45 -2.76 -0.65 10.47
N GLN A 46 -2.81 -1.92 10.89
CA GLN A 46 -2.76 -3.04 9.97
C GLN A 46 -4.02 -3.12 9.09
N VAL A 47 -5.20 -2.94 9.67
CA VAL A 47 -6.46 -2.95 8.89
C VAL A 47 -6.47 -1.82 7.84
N GLY A 48 -6.06 -0.61 8.22
CA GLY A 48 -5.97 0.49 7.27
C GLY A 48 -4.93 0.26 6.17
N PHE A 49 -3.82 -0.43 6.49
CA PHE A 49 -2.82 -0.83 5.51
C PHE A 49 -3.35 -1.88 4.54
N ASP A 50 -4.01 -2.94 5.03
CA ASP A 50 -4.53 -4.03 4.21
C ASP A 50 -5.58 -3.53 3.20
N ASP A 51 -6.46 -2.64 3.64
CA ASP A 51 -7.45 -1.99 2.78
C ASP A 51 -6.76 -1.15 1.69
N GLY A 52 -5.81 -0.30 2.07
CA GLY A 52 -5.05 0.52 1.12
C GLY A 52 -4.19 -0.32 0.17
N TYR A 53 -3.61 -1.42 0.66
CA TYR A 53 -2.76 -2.32 -0.11
C TYR A 53 -3.54 -3.03 -1.20
N SER A 54 -4.72 -3.57 -0.88
CA SER A 54 -5.57 -4.26 -1.87
C SER A 54 -5.95 -3.34 -3.03
N ILE A 55 -6.33 -2.10 -2.72
CA ILE A 55 -6.72 -1.10 -3.71
C ILE A 55 -5.51 -0.63 -4.52
N GLY A 56 -4.41 -0.29 -3.85
CA GLY A 56 -3.17 0.14 -4.49
C GLY A 56 -2.58 -0.94 -5.42
N ALA A 57 -2.61 -2.20 -5.00
CA ALA A 57 -2.17 -3.34 -5.81
C ALA A 57 -3.03 -3.50 -7.07
N SER A 58 -4.35 -3.36 -6.95
CA SER A 58 -5.26 -3.46 -8.10
C SER A 58 -5.01 -2.37 -9.14
N ILE A 59 -4.77 -1.12 -8.71
CA ILE A 59 -4.50 0.02 -9.58
C ILE A 59 -3.10 -0.11 -10.20
N GLY A 60 -2.09 -0.47 -9.39
CA GLY A 60 -0.74 -0.71 -9.88
C GLY A 60 -0.70 -1.79 -10.97
N LEU A 61 -1.46 -2.86 -10.80
CA LEU A 61 -1.59 -3.92 -11.81
C LEU A 61 -2.24 -3.40 -13.10
N GLN A 62 -3.27 -2.56 -13.01
CA GLN A 62 -3.92 -1.98 -14.18
C GLN A 62 -2.99 -1.05 -14.95
N VAL A 63 -2.26 -0.17 -14.26
CA VAL A 63 -1.26 0.72 -14.86
C VAL A 63 -0.16 -0.08 -15.56
N GLY A 64 0.39 -1.10 -14.89
CA GLY A 64 1.41 -1.97 -15.48
C GLY A 64 0.92 -2.72 -16.72
N ARG A 65 -0.33 -3.21 -16.72
CA ARG A 65 -0.94 -3.83 -17.91
C ARG A 65 -1.07 -2.85 -19.08
N MET A 66 -1.40 -1.59 -18.82
CA MET A 66 -1.48 -0.57 -19.87
C MET A 66 -0.11 -0.22 -20.43
N GLN A 67 0.91 -0.07 -19.57
CA GLN A 67 2.30 0.13 -20.00
C GLN A 67 2.74 -0.98 -20.93
N PHE A 68 2.53 -2.24 -20.52
CA PHE A 68 2.89 -3.40 -21.33
C PHE A 68 2.17 -3.41 -22.69
N LYS A 69 0.86 -3.14 -22.72
CA LYS A 69 0.10 -3.09 -23.97
C LYS A 69 0.62 -2.03 -24.93
N LEU A 70 0.95 -0.85 -24.42
CA LEU A 70 1.52 0.24 -25.22
C LEU A 70 2.91 -0.11 -25.77
N GLU A 71 3.78 -0.68 -24.93
CA GLU A 71 5.11 -1.13 -25.35
C GLU A 71 5.04 -2.24 -26.41
N SER A 72 4.16 -3.22 -26.22
CA SER A 72 3.95 -4.32 -27.17
C SER A 72 3.50 -3.80 -28.54
N LEU A 73 2.56 -2.85 -28.58
CA LEU A 73 2.11 -2.23 -29.83
C LEU A 73 3.21 -1.41 -30.50
N LEU A 74 4.00 -0.65 -29.72
CA LEU A 74 5.16 0.07 -30.24
C LEU A 74 6.19 -0.88 -30.83
N ALA A 75 6.41 -2.05 -30.23
CA ALA A 75 7.31 -3.07 -30.75
C ALA A 75 6.80 -3.68 -32.07
N GLU A 76 5.50 -3.98 -32.16
CA GLU A 76 4.87 -4.50 -33.37
C GLU A 76 4.87 -3.47 -34.52
N LEU A 77 4.64 -2.19 -34.22
CA LEU A 77 4.69 -1.12 -35.23
C LEU A 77 6.12 -0.87 -35.74
N LYS A 78 7.12 -1.05 -34.89
CA LYS A 78 8.54 -0.97 -35.30
C LYS A 78 8.97 -2.14 -36.18
N SER A 79 8.33 -3.30 -36.09
CA SER A 79 8.66 -4.45 -36.95
C SER A 79 7.98 -4.39 -38.32
N LYS A 80 6.83 -3.71 -38.45
CA LYS A 80 6.06 -3.56 -39.70
C LYS A 80 6.43 -2.31 -40.54
N GLN A 81 7.66 -1.80 -40.46
CA GLN A 81 8.06 -0.56 -41.14
C GLN A 81 7.92 -0.61 -42.68
N GLU A 82 6.77 -0.20 -43.23
CA GLU A 82 6.64 0.12 -44.66
C GLU A 82 5.88 1.43 -44.98
N ASP A 83 5.08 2.02 -44.07
CA ASP A 83 4.26 3.20 -44.41
C ASP A 83 4.51 4.48 -43.60
N LYS A 84 4.56 5.62 -44.30
CA LYS A 84 4.71 6.98 -43.74
C LYS A 84 3.54 7.41 -42.83
N SER A 85 2.37 6.77 -42.95
CA SER A 85 1.22 7.02 -42.06
C SER A 85 1.46 6.46 -40.65
N THR A 86 2.25 5.39 -40.54
CA THR A 86 2.59 4.70 -39.29
C THR A 86 3.54 5.52 -38.41
N GLU A 87 4.34 6.41 -39.01
CA GLU A 87 5.31 7.23 -38.27
C GLU A 87 4.63 8.29 -37.37
N GLN A 88 3.48 8.84 -37.78
CA GLN A 88 2.73 9.77 -36.93
C GLN A 88 2.06 9.05 -35.75
N GLU A 89 1.63 7.81 -35.95
CA GLU A 89 0.97 6.99 -34.93
C GLU A 89 1.97 6.49 -33.89
N THR A 90 3.19 6.13 -34.31
CA THR A 90 4.28 5.77 -33.38
C THR A 90 4.68 6.96 -32.51
N LYS A 91 4.70 8.20 -33.04
CA LYS A 91 4.94 9.42 -32.25
C LYS A 91 3.83 9.64 -31.21
N ARG A 92 2.56 9.51 -31.59
CA ARG A 92 1.42 9.62 -30.65
C ARG A 92 1.45 8.55 -29.56
N LEU A 93 1.74 7.30 -29.89
CA LEU A 93 1.90 6.25 -28.88
C LEU A 93 3.09 6.53 -27.94
N GLN A 94 4.20 7.06 -28.45
CA GLN A 94 5.35 7.45 -27.63
C GLN A 94 5.03 8.60 -26.68
N GLU A 95 4.27 9.61 -27.12
CA GLU A 95 3.78 10.68 -26.27
C GLU A 95 2.88 10.12 -25.15
N LEU A 96 1.97 9.21 -25.50
CA LEU A 96 1.05 8.60 -24.56
C LEU A 96 1.78 7.70 -23.55
N TYR A 97 2.79 6.95 -23.99
CA TYR A 97 3.70 6.21 -23.12
C TYR A 97 4.46 7.15 -22.17
N THR A 98 4.97 8.27 -22.67
CA THR A 98 5.70 9.27 -21.88
C THR A 98 4.78 9.91 -20.84
N LYS A 99 3.53 10.24 -21.21
CA LYS A 99 2.50 10.73 -20.28
C LYS A 99 2.23 9.71 -19.17
N LEU A 100 2.08 8.45 -19.53
CA LEU A 100 1.75 7.39 -18.57
C LEU A 100 2.94 7.04 -17.66
N LYS A 101 4.18 7.20 -18.13
CA LYS A 101 5.39 7.07 -17.30
C LYS A 101 5.59 8.27 -16.35
N ASN A 102 5.16 9.45 -16.78
CA ASN A 102 5.22 10.67 -15.96
C ASN A 102 4.05 10.79 -14.97
N LEU A 103 3.04 9.92 -15.08
CA LEU A 103 1.90 9.88 -14.18
C LEU A 103 2.38 9.53 -12.77
N LYS A 104 2.31 10.50 -11.85
CA LYS A 104 2.71 10.30 -10.45
C LYS A 104 1.53 9.79 -9.62
N TYR A 105 1.86 9.19 -8.48
CA TYR A 105 0.90 8.75 -7.47
C TYR A 105 -0.05 9.90 -7.04
N ASP A 106 0.45 11.13 -6.95
CA ASP A 106 -0.34 12.32 -6.60
C ASP A 106 -1.48 12.64 -7.59
N GLN A 107 -1.31 12.25 -8.86
CA GLN A 107 -2.32 12.48 -9.89
C GLN A 107 -3.36 11.36 -9.91
N ILE A 108 -2.91 10.12 -9.66
CA ILE A 108 -3.77 8.94 -9.59
C ILE A 108 -4.66 8.98 -8.33
N PHE A 109 -4.09 9.35 -7.19
CA PHE A 109 -4.75 9.32 -5.88
C PHE A 109 -5.14 10.74 -5.45
N THR A 110 -6.04 11.38 -6.20
CA THR A 110 -6.53 12.72 -5.86
C THR A 110 -7.41 12.68 -4.60
N LYS A 111 -7.53 13.80 -3.88
CA LYS A 111 -8.46 13.92 -2.73
C LYS A 111 -9.91 13.58 -3.09
N GLU A 112 -10.31 13.80 -4.34
CA GLU A 112 -11.64 13.45 -4.82
C GLU A 112 -11.83 11.93 -4.94
N TRP A 113 -10.79 11.20 -5.31
CA TRP A 113 -10.81 9.73 -5.38
C TRP A 113 -11.09 9.10 -4.01
N PHE A 114 -10.49 9.63 -2.95
CA PHE A 114 -10.77 9.20 -1.57
C PHE A 114 -12.19 9.57 -1.11
N LYS A 115 -12.76 10.68 -1.62
CA LYS A 115 -14.13 11.10 -1.27
C LYS A 115 -15.21 10.30 -2.01
N ASN A 116 -14.93 9.85 -3.23
CA ASN A 116 -15.88 9.16 -4.09
C ASN A 116 -15.89 7.63 -3.88
N GLY A 117 -15.23 7.12 -2.83
CA GLY A 117 -15.30 5.69 -2.49
C GLY A 117 -14.48 4.78 -3.39
N HIS A 118 -13.31 5.25 -3.87
CA HIS A 118 -12.35 4.46 -4.65
C HIS A 118 -12.82 4.03 -6.05
N GLU A 119 -13.69 4.82 -6.69
CA GLU A 119 -14.02 4.64 -8.12
C GLU A 119 -12.77 4.80 -9.00
N ASN A 120 -12.78 4.23 -10.21
CA ASN A 120 -11.60 4.19 -11.08
C ASN A 120 -11.06 5.62 -11.36
N PRO A 121 -9.74 5.87 -11.21
CA PRO A 121 -9.19 7.20 -11.42
C PRO A 121 -9.53 7.74 -12.82
N ALA A 122 -10.17 8.90 -12.90
CA ALA A 122 -10.65 9.50 -14.15
C ALA A 122 -9.54 9.66 -15.21
N GLU A 123 -8.30 9.91 -14.78
CA GLU A 123 -7.14 9.99 -15.66
C GLU A 123 -6.82 8.65 -16.34
N LEU A 124 -6.97 7.53 -15.62
CA LEU A 124 -6.77 6.20 -16.19
C LEU A 124 -7.89 5.86 -17.18
N GLU A 125 -9.13 6.20 -16.89
CA GLU A 125 -10.24 6.01 -17.83
C GLU A 125 -10.07 6.81 -19.13
N CYS A 126 -9.62 8.07 -19.01
CA CYS A 126 -9.32 8.90 -20.16
C CYS A 126 -8.27 8.25 -21.08
N ILE A 127 -7.16 7.77 -20.49
CA ILE A 127 -6.07 7.12 -21.24
C ILE A 127 -6.52 5.79 -21.86
N VAL A 128 -7.31 4.99 -21.13
CA VAL A 128 -7.89 3.73 -21.66
C VAL A 128 -8.79 4.02 -22.85
N ASN A 129 -9.62 5.06 -22.79
CA ASN A 129 -10.52 5.43 -23.87
C ASN A 129 -9.73 5.92 -25.09
N GLU A 130 -8.68 6.72 -24.89
CA GLU A 130 -7.79 7.15 -25.96
C GLU A 130 -7.10 5.94 -26.65
N TYR A 131 -6.59 4.99 -25.87
CA TYR A 131 -6.03 3.74 -26.37
C TYR A 131 -7.04 2.90 -27.18
N ASN A 132 -8.26 2.73 -26.65
CA ASN A 132 -9.31 1.95 -27.32
C ASN A 132 -9.74 2.62 -28.63
N ASN A 133 -9.76 3.94 -28.69
CA ASN A 133 -10.08 4.68 -29.91
C ASN A 133 -8.99 4.53 -30.98
N LEU A 134 -7.71 4.48 -30.59
CA LEU A 134 -6.59 4.26 -31.50
C LEU A 134 -6.57 2.83 -32.07
N THR A 135 -6.84 1.84 -31.22
CA THR A 135 -6.88 0.42 -31.62
C THR A 135 -8.10 0.08 -32.47
N LYS A 136 -9.29 0.59 -32.13
CA LYS A 136 -10.53 0.36 -32.90
C LYS A 136 -10.56 1.04 -34.26
N ASN A 137 -9.93 2.19 -34.44
CA ASN A 137 -10.09 2.94 -35.68
C ASN A 137 -9.19 2.45 -36.83
N LYS A 138 -8.01 1.84 -36.59
CA LYS A 138 -7.05 1.61 -37.69
C LYS A 138 -6.09 0.42 -37.59
N LEU A 139 -5.93 -0.26 -36.46
CA LEU A 139 -4.95 -1.36 -36.34
C LEU A 139 -5.52 -2.76 -36.65
N PHE A 140 -6.85 -2.88 -36.77
CA PHE A 140 -7.56 -4.14 -37.03
C PHE A 140 -8.80 -3.91 -37.91
N ASN A 141 -8.65 -3.21 -39.04
CA ASN A 141 -9.57 -3.41 -40.16
C ASN A 141 -8.87 -4.40 -41.11
N PRO A 142 -9.44 -5.61 -41.33
CA PRO A 142 -8.87 -6.58 -42.26
C PRO A 142 -8.86 -6.05 -43.71
#